data_AF-A0A918UFU3-F1
#
_entry.id   AF-A0A918UFU3-F1
#
_cell.length_a   1.000
_cell.length_b   1.000
_cell.length_c   1.000
_cell.angle_alpha   90.00
_cell.angle_beta   90.00
_cell.angle_gamma   90.00
#
_symmetry.space_group_name_H-M   'P 1'
#
loop_
_entity.id
_entity.type
_entity.pdbx_description
1 polymer ?
#
loop_
_entity_poly.entity_id
_entity_poly.type
_entity_poly.pdbx_seq_one_letter_code
_entity_poly.pdbx_strand_id
1 'polypeptide(L)'
;MPRAHLCDVPGCGRSRKRWQRLCDPCFKALPGDIRTALADAFKAGRGPEWRRQRRRARQHLDDLHAGSATHRATSPEAAYAAQARLLGEHD
;
A
#
# COMPACT_ATOMS: atom_id res chain seq x y z
N MET A 1 -8.48 -18.56 22.47
CA MET A 1 -7.88 -17.45 21.70
C MET A 1 -8.74 -17.18 20.46
N PRO A 2 -9.30 -15.97 20.28
CA PRO A 2 -10.03 -15.65 19.05
C PRO A 2 -9.07 -15.69 17.84
N ARG A 3 -9.47 -16.34 16.75
CA ARG A 3 -8.65 -16.42 15.53
C ARG A 3 -8.54 -15.02 14.92
N ALA A 4 -7.33 -14.51 14.78
CA ALA A 4 -7.09 -13.24 14.10
C ALA A 4 -7.54 -13.35 12.63
N HIS A 5 -8.40 -12.43 12.20
CA HIS A 5 -8.75 -12.31 10.79
C HIS A 5 -7.64 -11.54 10.07
N LEU A 6 -6.96 -12.17 9.11
CA LEU A 6 -5.86 -11.55 8.37
C LEU A 6 -6.36 -10.82 7.15
N CYS A 7 -5.66 -9.74 6.79
CA CYS A 7 -5.89 -8.99 5.57
C CYS A 7 -5.80 -9.90 4.33
N ASP A 8 -6.72 -9.73 3.38
CA ASP A 8 -6.73 -10.53 2.16
C ASP A 8 -5.57 -10.14 1.20
N VAL A 9 -4.94 -8.98 1.36
CA VAL A 9 -3.79 -8.59 0.52
C VAL A 9 -2.60 -9.54 0.77
N PRO A 10 -2.08 -10.23 -0.26
CA PRO A 10 -0.89 -11.06 -0.14
C PRO A 10 0.31 -10.30 0.45
N GLY A 11 0.96 -10.88 1.44
CA GLY A 11 2.14 -10.28 2.09
C GLY A 11 1.85 -9.11 3.04
N CYS A 12 0.59 -8.74 3.30
CA CYS A 12 0.28 -7.69 4.29
C CYS A 12 0.44 -8.19 5.75
N GLY A 13 -0.07 -9.38 6.06
CA GLY A 13 0.02 -10.02 7.39
C GLY A 13 -0.73 -9.33 8.53
N ARG A 14 -1.25 -8.10 8.34
CA ARG A 14 -1.98 -7.35 9.37
C ARG A 14 -3.34 -7.97 9.68
N SER A 15 -3.76 -7.82 10.93
CA SER A 15 -5.12 -8.17 11.35
C SER A 15 -6.14 -7.17 10.81
N ARG A 16 -7.39 -7.63 10.69
CA ARG A 16 -8.55 -6.84 10.28
C ARG A 16 -9.76 -7.19 11.14
N LYS A 17 -10.80 -6.35 11.10
CA LYS A 17 -12.09 -6.67 11.71
C LYS A 17 -12.74 -7.84 10.96
N ARG A 18 -13.56 -8.63 11.66
CA ARG A 18 -14.25 -9.82 11.11
C ARG A 18 -15.03 -9.54 9.83
N TRP A 19 -15.73 -8.42 9.80
CA TRP A 19 -16.59 -8.00 8.68
C TRP A 19 -15.81 -7.33 7.54
N GLN A 20 -14.61 -6.80 7.79
CA GLN A 20 -13.75 -6.25 6.74
C GLN A 20 -13.07 -7.38 5.95
N ARG A 21 -12.61 -7.12 4.72
CA ARG A 21 -11.72 -8.03 3.96
C ARG A 21 -10.27 -7.55 3.91
N LEU A 22 -10.11 -6.23 4.01
CA LEU A 22 -8.83 -5.53 4.02
C LEU A 22 -8.62 -4.93 5.41
N CYS A 23 -7.37 -4.81 5.86
CA CYS A 23 -7.06 -3.98 7.02
C CYS A 23 -7.22 -2.49 6.66
N ASP A 24 -7.39 -1.62 7.66
CA ASP A 24 -7.62 -0.19 7.43
C ASP A 24 -6.54 0.48 6.54
N PRO A 25 -5.22 0.17 6.70
CA PRO A 25 -4.19 0.75 5.84
C PRO A 25 -4.32 0.33 4.37
N CYS A 26 -4.53 -0.95 4.08
CA CYS A 26 -4.73 -1.41 2.70
C CYS A 26 -6.03 -0.88 2.12
N PHE A 27 -7.08 -0.72 2.94
CA PHE A 27 -8.34 -0.14 2.50
C PHE A 27 -8.18 1.33 2.09
N LYS A 28 -7.35 2.11 2.80
CA LYS A 28 -7.08 3.52 2.47
C LYS A 28 -6.20 3.66 1.23
N ALA A 29 -5.23 2.77 1.04
CA ALA A 29 -4.28 2.84 -0.07
C ALA A 29 -4.85 2.29 -1.40
N LEU A 30 -5.86 1.40 -1.35
CA LEU A 30 -6.42 0.79 -2.56
C LEU A 30 -7.52 1.64 -3.18
N PRO A 31 -7.57 1.73 -4.53
CA PRO A 31 -8.63 2.44 -5.23
C PRO A 31 -9.99 1.75 -5.04
N GLY A 32 -11.07 2.52 -5.20
CA GLY A 32 -12.44 2.06 -4.97
C GLY A 32 -12.84 0.85 -5.82
N ASP A 33 -12.39 0.80 -7.07
CA ASP A 33 -12.69 -0.29 -8.01
C ASP A 33 -12.11 -1.64 -7.54
N ILE A 34 -10.85 -1.66 -7.08
CA ILE A 34 -10.20 -2.86 -6.57
C ILE A 34 -10.88 -3.32 -5.28
N ARG A 35 -11.27 -2.38 -4.40
CA ARG A 35 -11.98 -2.69 -3.15
C ARG A 35 -13.33 -3.36 -3.42
N THR A 36 -14.14 -2.76 -4.30
CA THR A 36 -15.45 -3.28 -4.67
C THR A 36 -15.34 -4.64 -5.36
N ALA A 37 -14.45 -4.77 -6.36
CA ALA A 37 -14.27 -6.03 -7.08
C ALA A 37 -13.83 -7.19 -6.15
N LEU A 38 -12.98 -6.91 -5.16
CA LEU A 38 -12.54 -7.92 -4.20
C LEU A 38 -13.68 -8.36 -3.26
N ALA A 39 -14.50 -7.41 -2.79
CA ALA A 39 -15.66 -7.69 -1.97
C ALA A 39 -16.73 -8.49 -2.73
N ASP A 40 -17.02 -8.09 -3.98
CA ASP A 40 -18.01 -8.75 -4.83
C ASP A 40 -17.59 -10.16 -5.24
N ALA A 41 -16.32 -10.34 -5.62
CA ALA A 41 -15.79 -11.66 -5.96
C ALA A 41 -15.86 -12.63 -4.77
N PHE A 42 -15.57 -12.14 -3.57
CA PHE A 42 -15.68 -12.94 -2.35
C PHE A 42 -17.14 -13.27 -2.02
N LYS A 43 -18.04 -12.26 -2.04
CA LYS A 43 -19.46 -12.44 -1.77
C LYS A 43 -20.14 -13.41 -2.76
N ALA A 44 -19.72 -13.36 -4.02
CA ALA A 44 -20.22 -14.26 -5.07
C ALA A 44 -19.58 -15.66 -5.05
N GLY A 45 -18.66 -15.96 -4.13
CA GLY A 45 -17.99 -17.27 -4.06
C GLY A 45 -17.06 -17.56 -5.26
N ARG A 46 -16.69 -16.53 -6.06
CA ARG A 46 -15.86 -16.69 -7.26
C ARG A 46 -14.38 -16.74 -6.87
N GLY A 47 -13.94 -17.88 -6.35
CA GLY A 47 -12.57 -18.10 -5.86
C GLY A 47 -11.45 -17.69 -6.84
N PRO A 48 -11.52 -18.05 -8.14
CA PRO A 48 -10.52 -17.60 -9.13
C PRO A 48 -10.46 -16.08 -9.29
N GLU A 49 -11.63 -15.44 -9.38
CA GLU A 49 -11.76 -13.98 -9.48
C GLU A 49 -11.18 -13.31 -8.23
N TRP A 50 -11.57 -13.78 -7.05
CA TRP A 50 -11.08 -13.24 -5.78
C TRP A 50 -9.55 -13.34 -5.68
N ARG A 51 -8.95 -14.47 -6.09
CA ARG A 51 -7.48 -14.62 -6.17
C ARG A 51 -6.85 -13.64 -7.15
N ARG A 52 -7.48 -13.36 -8.30
CA ARG A 52 -7.00 -12.36 -9.26
C ARG A 52 -7.02 -10.96 -8.64
N GLN A 53 -8.12 -10.57 -8.01
CA GLN A 53 -8.25 -9.25 -7.39
C GLN A 53 -7.27 -9.06 -6.23
N ARG A 54 -6.99 -10.11 -5.44
CA ARG A 54 -5.95 -10.10 -4.40
C ARG A 54 -4.56 -9.79 -4.97
N ARG A 55 -4.19 -10.41 -6.10
CA ARG A 55 -2.92 -10.13 -6.79
C ARG A 55 -2.88 -8.71 -7.36
N ARG A 56 -3.96 -8.26 -7.99
CA ARG A 56 -4.09 -6.88 -8.49
C ARG A 56 -3.94 -5.85 -7.37
N ALA A 57 -4.56 -6.10 -6.20
CA ALA A 57 -4.40 -5.26 -5.02
C ALA A 57 -2.94 -5.23 -4.53
N ARG A 58 -2.24 -6.38 -4.53
CA ARG A 58 -0.82 -6.42 -4.18
C ARG A 58 0.02 -5.59 -5.15
N GLN A 59 -0.17 -5.81 -6.45
CA GLN A 59 0.57 -5.10 -7.49
C GLN A 59 0.43 -3.59 -7.36
N HIS A 60 -0.79 -3.09 -7.17
CA HIS A 60 -1.02 -1.66 -6.98
C HIS A 60 -0.27 -1.08 -5.77
N LEU A 61 -0.20 -1.82 -4.66
CA LEU A 61 0.56 -1.38 -3.49
C LEU A 61 2.07 -1.41 -3.74
N ASP A 62 2.56 -2.39 -4.49
CA ASP A 62 3.97 -2.44 -4.89
C ASP A 62 4.32 -1.27 -5.82
N ASP A 63 3.45 -0.92 -6.77
CA ASP A 63 3.62 0.22 -7.68
C ASP A 63 3.64 1.56 -6.91
N LEU A 64 2.76 1.73 -5.91
CA LEU A 64 2.76 2.90 -5.03
C LEU A 64 4.07 3.02 -4.24
N HIS A 65 4.60 1.90 -3.74
CA HIS A 65 5.88 1.91 -3.03
C HIS A 65 7.06 2.19 -3.97
N ALA A 66 7.04 1.65 -5.19
CA ALA A 66 8.08 1.87 -6.19
C ALA A 66 8.15 3.34 -6.63
N GLY A 67 6.99 3.98 -6.86
CA GLY A 67 6.92 5.42 -7.18
C GLY A 67 7.35 6.33 -6.03
N SER A 68 7.11 5.91 -4.78
CA SER A 68 7.58 6.64 -3.59
C SER A 68 9.10 6.60 -3.43
N ALA A 69 9.74 5.48 -3.80
CA ALA A 69 11.19 5.33 -3.74
C ALA A 69 11.93 6.27 -4.72
N THR A 70 11.32 6.56 -5.87
CA THR A 70 11.93 7.40 -6.92
C THR A 70 12.01 8.88 -6.53
N HIS A 71 11.09 9.38 -5.68
CA HIS A 71 11.08 10.77 -5.23
C HIS A 71 12.09 11.08 -4.11
N ARG A 72 12.68 10.06 -3.47
CA ARG A 72 13.52 10.24 -2.28
C ARG A 72 15.02 10.17 -2.53
N ALA A 73 15.45 10.01 -3.78
CA ALA A 73 16.85 10.10 -4.15
C ALA A 73 17.24 11.59 -4.25
N THR A 74 17.52 12.22 -3.11
CA THR A 74 18.24 13.50 -3.09
C THR A 74 19.60 13.23 -3.74
N SER A 75 19.89 13.83 -4.90
CA SER A 75 21.21 13.66 -5.49
C SER A 75 22.27 14.22 -4.54
N PRO A 76 23.51 13.70 -4.58
CA PRO A 76 24.62 14.26 -3.81
C PRO A 76 24.76 15.78 -4.03
N GLU A 77 24.54 16.28 -5.25
CA GLU A 77 24.55 17.73 -5.52
C GLU A 77 23.43 18.49 -4.77
N ALA A 78 22.21 17.94 -4.73
CA ALA A 78 21.10 18.57 -4.02
C ALA A 78 21.32 18.60 -2.49
N ALA A 79 21.96 17.57 -1.94
CA ALA A 79 22.36 17.53 -0.54
C ALA A 79 23.47 18.56 -0.22
N TYR A 80 24.47 18.69 -1.11
CA TYR A 80 25.55 19.67 -0.96
C TYR A 80 25.05 21.11 -1.08
N ALA A 81 24.15 21.39 -2.04
CA ALA A 81 23.53 22.71 -2.20
C ALA A 81 22.68 23.12 -0.98
N ALA A 82 22.00 22.18 -0.33
CA ALA A 82 21.26 22.43 0.90
C ALA A 82 22.21 22.74 2.08
N GLN A 83 23.34 22.03 2.16
CA GLN A 83 24.37 22.28 3.18
C GLN A 83 25.03 23.66 3.01
N ALA A 84 25.35 24.06 1.77
CA ALA A 84 25.95 25.36 1.48
C ALA A 84 25.03 26.54 1.86
N ARG A 85 23.71 26.40 1.70
CA ARG A 85 22.75 27.42 2.17
C ARG A 85 22.72 27.56 3.68
N LEU A 86 22.74 26.45 4.42
CA LEU A 86 22.73 26.47 5.88
C LEU A 86 23.98 27.13 6.49
N LEU A 87 25.12 27.05 5.79
CA LEU A 87 26.38 27.64 6.26
C LEU A 87 26.59 29.09 5.83
N GLY A 88 25.81 29.58 4.85
CA GLY A 88 25.93 30.93 4.30
C GLY A 88 25.07 32.00 4.98
N GLU A 89 24.19 31.64 5.91
CA GLU A 89 23.29 32.57 6.63
C GLU A 89 23.86 32.99 8.01
N HIS A 90 25.16 33.29 8.06
CA HIS A 90 25.84 33.87 9.23
C HIS A 90 26.55 35.17 8.81
N ASP A 91 25.78 36.24 8.59
CA ASP A 91 26.27 37.62 8.57
C ASP A 91 25.34 38.49 9.44
#